data_AF-A0A924T6M0-F1
#
_entry.id   AF-A0A924T6M0-F1
#
_cell.length_a   1.000
_cell.length_b   1.000
_cell.length_c   1.000
_cell.angle_alpha   90.00
_cell.angle_beta   90.00
_cell.angle_gamma   90.00
#
_symmetry.space_group_name_H-M   'P 1'
#
loop_
_entity.id
_entity.type
_entity.pdbx_description
1 polymer ?
#
loop_
_entity_poly.entity_id
_entity_poly.type
_entity_poly.pdbx_seq_one_letter_code
_entity_poly.pdbx_strand_id
1 'polypeptide(L)'
;MILRTLVVASSVMVFASTAWSGFVTFESAGANPAAITPTRDAFRTAVGGGTVGGANGSFGGQRREINWDGVPNGQSDPNALAADFFNVTSPRGVVFSTPGSGFLVSANGGLGTPVLFGFSSDFQTFSAQRLFTAV
;
A
#
# COMPACT_ATOMS: atom_id res chain seq x y z
N MET A 1 -67.98 -38.51 6.03
CA MET A 1 -67.52 -37.13 5.77
C MET A 1 -66.00 -37.15 5.71
N ILE A 2 -65.42 -37.20 4.51
CA ILE A 2 -63.96 -37.28 4.30
C ILE A 2 -63.50 -35.90 3.85
N LEU A 3 -62.72 -35.22 4.69
CA LEU A 3 -62.20 -33.87 4.43
C LEU A 3 -60.91 -33.97 3.59
N ARG A 4 -60.92 -33.39 2.38
CA ARG A 4 -59.76 -33.35 1.48
C ARG A 4 -59.07 -32.00 1.63
N THR A 5 -57.90 -31.99 2.24
CA THR A 5 -57.08 -30.77 2.40
C THR A 5 -56.28 -30.52 1.12
N LEU A 6 -56.55 -29.42 0.42
CA LEU A 6 -55.69 -28.93 -0.65
C LEU A 6 -54.53 -28.13 -0.04
N VAL A 7 -53.30 -28.55 -0.33
CA VAL A 7 -52.08 -27.79 0.00
C VAL A 7 -51.69 -26.97 -1.23
N VAL A 8 -51.71 -25.65 -1.10
CA VAL A 8 -51.20 -24.73 -2.12
C VAL A 8 -49.75 -24.39 -1.78
N ALA A 9 -48.81 -24.83 -2.62
CA ALA A 9 -47.41 -24.46 -2.50
C ALA A 9 -47.19 -23.06 -3.10
N SER A 10 -46.78 -22.10 -2.30
CA SER A 10 -46.33 -20.78 -2.77
C SER A 10 -44.81 -20.82 -2.95
N SER A 11 -44.35 -20.62 -4.18
CA SER A 11 -42.92 -20.51 -4.50
C SER A 11 -42.47 -19.05 -4.34
N VAL A 12 -41.52 -18.79 -3.44
CA VAL A 12 -40.85 -17.50 -3.32
C VAL A 12 -39.68 -17.46 -4.32
N MET A 13 -39.76 -16.55 -5.28
CA MET A 13 -38.65 -16.27 -6.20
C MET A 13 -37.64 -15.35 -5.49
N VAL A 14 -36.48 -15.89 -5.13
CA VAL A 14 -35.36 -15.08 -4.60
C VAL A 14 -34.60 -14.53 -5.80
N PHE A 15 -34.74 -13.23 -6.06
CA PHE A 15 -33.89 -12.54 -7.02
C PHE A 15 -32.50 -12.36 -6.40
N ALA A 16 -31.46 -12.90 -7.04
CA ALA A 16 -30.09 -12.63 -6.64
C ALA A 16 -29.78 -11.15 -6.89
N SER A 17 -29.39 -10.43 -5.84
CA SER A 17 -28.86 -9.07 -5.98
C SER A 17 -27.58 -9.10 -6.79
N THR A 18 -27.56 -8.42 -7.93
CA THR A 18 -26.35 -8.23 -8.74
C THR A 18 -25.36 -7.36 -7.96
N ALA A 19 -24.20 -7.89 -7.63
CA ALA A 19 -23.11 -7.10 -7.07
C ALA A 19 -22.45 -6.28 -8.20
N TRP A 20 -22.38 -4.97 -8.03
CA TRP A 20 -21.60 -4.10 -8.90
C TRP A 20 -20.21 -3.93 -8.29
N SER A 21 -19.18 -4.22 -9.07
CA SER A 21 -17.80 -3.90 -8.70
C SER A 21 -17.60 -2.39 -8.88
N GLY A 22 -17.25 -1.70 -7.80
CA GLY A 22 -16.92 -0.27 -7.79
C GLY A 22 -15.54 -0.04 -7.20
N PHE A 23 -14.91 1.08 -7.57
CA PHE A 23 -13.70 1.53 -6.91
C PHE A 23 -14.03 2.03 -5.50
N VAL A 24 -13.22 1.63 -4.51
CA VAL A 24 -13.27 2.18 -3.16
C VAL A 24 -12.15 3.21 -3.03
N THR A 25 -12.51 4.47 -2.83
CA THR A 25 -11.55 5.56 -2.62
C THR A 25 -11.29 5.76 -1.14
N PHE A 26 -10.01 5.86 -0.77
CA PHE A 26 -9.56 6.23 0.57
C PHE A 26 -8.78 7.54 0.47
N GLU A 27 -9.36 8.62 1.00
CA GLU A 27 -8.75 9.95 0.96
C GLU A 27 -8.89 10.65 2.31
N SER A 28 -7.92 11.49 2.65
CA SER A 28 -7.87 12.26 3.89
C SER A 28 -6.77 13.30 3.81
N ALA A 29 -6.99 14.44 4.45
CA ALA A 29 -6.00 15.49 4.64
C ALA A 29 -6.05 16.00 6.08
N GLY A 30 -4.95 16.62 6.54
CA GLY A 30 -4.91 17.25 7.85
C GLY A 30 -3.56 17.88 8.15
N ALA A 31 -3.48 18.59 9.28
CA ALA A 31 -2.33 19.40 9.64
C ALA A 31 -1.05 18.60 9.97
N ASN A 32 -1.16 17.28 10.18
CA ASN A 32 -0.03 16.43 10.53
C ASN A 32 -0.30 14.95 10.15
N PRO A 33 0.75 14.10 10.14
CA PRO A 33 0.64 12.67 9.87
C PRO A 33 -0.43 11.90 10.68
N ALA A 34 -0.73 12.31 11.90
CA ALA A 34 -1.71 11.61 12.73
C ALA A 34 -3.13 11.78 12.18
N ALA A 35 -3.44 12.92 11.57
CA ALA A 35 -4.76 13.21 11.02
C ALA A 35 -5.17 12.24 9.89
N ILE A 36 -4.20 11.68 9.16
CA ILE A 36 -4.48 10.76 8.04
C ILE A 36 -4.40 9.27 8.42
N THR A 37 -4.02 8.97 9.66
CA THR A 37 -3.82 7.60 10.15
C THR A 37 -5.09 6.72 10.04
N PRO A 38 -6.30 7.19 10.41
CA PRO A 38 -7.50 6.37 10.32
C PRO A 38 -7.82 5.90 8.89
N THR A 39 -7.70 6.78 7.90
CA THR A 39 -7.94 6.44 6.49
C THR A 39 -6.91 5.44 5.96
N ARG A 40 -5.63 5.60 6.32
CA ARG A 40 -4.57 4.63 6.00
C ARG A 40 -4.90 3.24 6.58
N ASP A 41 -5.34 3.18 7.82
CA ASP A 41 -5.63 1.91 8.50
C ASP A 41 -6.90 1.25 7.95
N ALA A 42 -7.89 2.03 7.52
CA ALA A 42 -9.05 1.55 6.78
C ALA A 42 -8.65 0.95 5.42
N PHE A 43 -7.78 1.63 4.66
CA PHE A 43 -7.23 1.09 3.41
C PHE A 43 -6.50 -0.24 3.64
N ARG A 44 -5.60 -0.29 4.63
CA ARG A 44 -4.86 -1.50 4.99
C ARG A 44 -5.76 -2.67 5.38
N THR A 45 -6.87 -2.39 6.05
CA THR A 45 -7.90 -3.39 6.38
C THR A 45 -8.59 -3.90 5.11
N ALA A 46 -8.96 -3.00 4.19
CA ALA A 46 -9.63 -3.36 2.94
C ALA A 46 -8.77 -4.20 2.00
N VAL A 47 -7.46 -3.93 1.89
CA VAL A 47 -6.53 -4.73 1.06
C VAL A 47 -6.00 -6.01 1.73
N GLY A 48 -6.41 -6.26 2.98
CA GLY A 48 -6.04 -7.44 3.75
C GLY A 48 -4.76 -7.27 4.57
N GLY A 49 -4.80 -7.70 5.82
CA GLY A 49 -3.63 -7.75 6.72
C GLY A 49 -3.50 -6.66 7.76
N GLY A 50 -4.51 -5.79 7.91
CA GLY A 50 -4.59 -4.88 9.05
C GLY A 50 -3.34 -4.01 9.24
N THR A 51 -2.95 -3.77 10.49
CA THR A 51 -1.84 -2.85 10.81
C THR A 51 -0.46 -3.38 10.40
N VAL A 52 -0.28 -4.69 10.25
CA VAL A 52 1.03 -5.33 9.96
C VAL A 52 0.99 -6.07 8.63
N GLY A 53 1.84 -5.67 7.68
CA GLY A 53 1.96 -6.38 6.40
C GLY A 53 2.44 -7.82 6.55
N GLY A 54 2.28 -8.63 5.49
CA GLY A 54 2.84 -9.98 5.48
C GLY A 54 4.37 -9.97 5.54
N ALA A 55 4.95 -11.09 6.01
CA ALA A 55 6.40 -11.26 5.99
C ALA A 55 6.94 -11.18 4.54
N ASN A 56 8.13 -10.59 4.38
CA ASN A 56 8.78 -10.47 3.08
C ASN A 56 8.83 -11.84 2.37
N GLY A 57 8.47 -11.87 1.08
CA GLY A 57 8.38 -13.10 0.29
C GLY A 57 6.98 -13.71 0.27
N SER A 58 6.70 -14.67 1.15
CA SER A 58 5.38 -15.33 1.21
C SER A 58 4.43 -14.52 2.08
N PHE A 59 3.52 -13.80 1.42
CA PHE A 59 2.58 -12.91 2.12
C PHE A 59 1.35 -13.63 2.67
N GLY A 60 1.12 -14.92 2.38
CA GLY A 60 0.10 -15.74 3.05
C GLY A 60 -1.33 -15.17 3.03
N GLY A 61 -1.70 -14.43 1.98
CA GLY A 61 -2.99 -13.73 1.89
C GLY A 61 -3.06 -12.37 2.61
N GLN A 62 -1.96 -11.92 3.22
CA GLN A 62 -1.78 -10.58 3.75
C GLN A 62 -1.31 -9.62 2.65
N ARG A 63 -1.49 -8.31 2.86
CA ARG A 63 -0.97 -7.28 1.94
C ARG A 63 0.55 -7.34 1.81
N ARG A 64 1.00 -7.08 0.59
CA ARG A 64 2.37 -6.68 0.28
C ARG A 64 2.53 -5.21 0.63
N GLU A 65 3.49 -4.88 1.48
CA GLU A 65 3.83 -3.50 1.82
C GLU A 65 5.32 -3.30 1.67
N ILE A 66 5.68 -2.35 0.82
CA ILE A 66 7.03 -1.81 0.79
C ILE A 66 7.13 -0.85 1.97
N ASN A 67 7.94 -1.24 2.96
CA ASN A 67 8.39 -0.35 4.01
C ASN A 67 9.79 0.15 3.59
N TRP A 68 9.86 1.45 3.37
CA TRP A 68 10.97 2.08 2.64
C TRP A 68 12.12 2.48 3.57
N ASP A 69 11.86 2.53 4.89
CA ASP A 69 12.86 2.75 5.94
C ASP A 69 13.97 1.69 6.00
N GLY A 70 13.74 0.52 5.38
CA GLY A 70 14.68 -0.59 5.39
C GLY A 70 15.78 -0.54 4.31
N VAL A 71 15.79 0.47 3.42
CA VAL A 71 16.87 0.62 2.43
C VAL A 71 18.16 1.02 3.15
N PRO A 72 19.28 0.29 3.02
CA PRO A 72 20.55 0.65 3.66
C PRO A 72 21.08 2.01 3.17
N ASN A 73 21.83 2.72 4.03
CA ASN A 73 22.43 4.02 3.67
C ASN A 73 23.31 3.95 2.41
N GLY A 74 24.08 2.87 2.25
CA GLY A 74 24.94 2.67 1.08
C GLY A 74 24.19 2.39 -0.22
N GLN A 75 22.87 2.21 -0.18
CA GLN A 75 22.00 2.00 -1.34
C GLN A 75 20.99 3.15 -1.50
N SER A 76 21.38 4.34 -1.06
CA SER A 76 20.63 5.58 -1.18
C SER A 76 21.52 6.68 -1.72
N ASP A 77 20.89 7.79 -2.10
CA ASP A 77 21.50 8.98 -2.68
C ASP A 77 22.90 9.24 -2.10
N PRO A 78 23.95 9.30 -2.94
CA PRO A 78 23.96 9.36 -4.41
C PRO A 78 23.92 8.01 -5.15
N ASN A 79 23.78 6.90 -4.43
CA ASN A 79 23.76 5.57 -5.06
C ASN A 79 22.35 5.23 -5.56
N ALA A 80 22.26 4.81 -6.82
CA ALA A 80 21.03 4.25 -7.38
C ALA A 80 20.60 3.00 -6.61
N LEU A 81 19.30 2.92 -6.32
CA LEU A 81 18.69 1.69 -5.84
C LEU A 81 18.68 0.66 -6.98
N ALA A 82 19.10 -0.56 -6.67
CA ALA A 82 18.96 -1.66 -7.62
C ALA A 82 17.47 -1.83 -8.00
N ALA A 83 17.19 -1.90 -9.31
CA ALA A 83 15.82 -1.93 -9.84
C ALA A 83 14.98 -3.10 -9.29
N ASP A 84 15.63 -4.19 -8.92
CA ASP A 84 15.05 -5.42 -8.37
C ASP A 84 15.23 -5.55 -6.85
N PHE A 85 15.62 -4.49 -6.13
CA PHE A 85 15.85 -4.53 -4.67
C PHE A 85 14.63 -5.10 -3.92
N PHE A 86 13.43 -4.64 -4.26
CA PHE A 86 12.18 -5.13 -3.68
C PHE A 86 11.65 -6.40 -4.34
N ASN A 87 12.42 -7.04 -5.19
CA ASN A 87 12.16 -8.38 -5.71
C ASN A 87 13.15 -9.40 -5.12
N VAL A 88 14.40 -9.01 -4.87
CA VAL A 88 15.50 -9.89 -4.43
C VAL A 88 15.91 -9.64 -2.98
N THR A 89 16.40 -8.45 -2.64
CA THR A 89 16.97 -8.14 -1.31
C THR A 89 15.91 -7.98 -0.23
N SER A 90 14.78 -7.37 -0.58
CA SER A 90 13.67 -7.13 0.32
C SER A 90 12.35 -7.51 -0.38
N PRO A 91 12.09 -8.82 -0.57
CA PRO A 91 11.17 -9.33 -1.57
C PRO A 91 9.71 -8.98 -1.27
N ARG A 92 9.20 -8.02 -2.04
CA ARG A 92 7.83 -7.48 -1.99
C ARG A 92 7.16 -7.47 -3.36
N GLY A 93 7.90 -7.86 -4.39
CA GLY A 93 7.39 -8.18 -5.72
C GLY A 93 7.22 -6.95 -6.60
N VAL A 94 8.13 -5.98 -6.50
CA VAL A 94 8.22 -4.90 -7.48
C VAL A 94 9.60 -4.88 -8.11
N VAL A 95 9.63 -4.62 -9.41
CA VAL A 95 10.82 -4.27 -10.19
C VAL A 95 10.54 -2.92 -10.81
N PHE A 96 11.45 -1.98 -10.64
CA PHE A 96 11.29 -0.63 -11.18
C PHE A 96 11.95 -0.48 -12.55
N SER A 97 11.36 0.39 -13.39
CA SER A 97 11.96 0.84 -14.64
C SER A 97 11.65 2.31 -14.86
N THR A 98 12.57 3.03 -15.47
CA THR A 98 12.43 4.45 -15.81
C THR A 98 13.04 4.69 -17.19
N PRO A 99 12.53 5.64 -17.99
CA PRO A 99 13.23 6.12 -19.18
C PRO A 99 14.58 6.78 -18.87
N GLY A 100 14.80 7.21 -17.64
CA GLY A 100 16.05 7.82 -17.19
C GLY A 100 17.13 6.81 -16.79
N SER A 101 18.00 7.22 -15.87
CA SER A 101 19.18 6.45 -15.46
C SER A 101 18.95 5.52 -14.26
N GLY A 102 17.87 5.71 -13.49
CA GLY A 102 17.55 4.80 -12.39
C GLY A 102 16.57 5.35 -11.37
N PHE A 103 16.59 4.76 -10.18
CA PHE A 103 15.79 5.21 -9.04
C PHE A 103 16.72 5.58 -7.89
N LEU A 104 16.48 6.73 -7.28
CA LEU A 104 17.17 7.16 -6.07
C LEU A 104 16.24 7.07 -4.87
N VAL A 105 16.86 6.84 -3.71
CA VAL A 105 16.22 6.89 -2.41
C VAL A 105 16.92 7.97 -1.59
N SER A 106 16.19 8.91 -1.01
CA SER A 106 16.78 9.99 -0.22
C SER A 106 17.43 9.45 1.06
N ALA A 107 18.41 10.17 1.59
CA ALA A 107 19.14 9.74 2.78
C ALA A 107 18.26 9.65 4.05
N ASN A 108 18.81 8.96 5.06
CA ASN A 108 18.34 9.06 6.45
C ASN A 108 18.87 10.35 7.11
N GLY A 109 18.23 10.76 8.20
CA GLY A 109 18.69 11.87 9.03
C GLY A 109 20.04 11.56 9.69
N GLY A 110 20.88 12.60 9.85
CA GLY A 110 22.18 12.49 10.51
C GLY A 110 23.32 11.98 9.61
N LEU A 111 23.09 11.83 8.31
CA LEU A 111 24.12 11.52 7.31
C LEU A 111 24.65 12.79 6.65
N GLY A 112 25.77 12.66 5.92
CA GLY A 112 26.33 13.77 5.13
C GLY A 112 25.47 14.16 3.91
N THR A 113 24.66 13.23 3.40
CA THR A 113 23.68 13.49 2.34
C THR A 113 22.35 13.93 2.95
N PRO A 114 21.67 14.95 2.39
CA PRO A 114 20.42 15.45 2.94
C PRO A 114 19.24 14.47 2.79
N VAL A 115 18.32 14.52 3.75
CA VAL A 115 16.97 13.98 3.61
C VAL A 115 16.18 14.77 2.54
N LEU A 116 15.05 14.25 2.06
CA LEU A 116 14.21 14.93 1.06
C LEU A 116 14.94 15.37 -0.22
N PHE A 117 16.08 14.77 -0.55
CA PHE A 117 16.98 15.22 -1.63
C PHE A 117 17.41 16.70 -1.50
N GLY A 118 17.34 17.27 -0.29
CA GLY A 118 17.64 18.68 -0.03
C GLY A 118 16.46 19.65 -0.12
N PHE A 119 15.25 19.19 -0.46
CA PHE A 119 14.06 20.03 -0.67
C PHE A 119 13.17 20.20 0.57
N SER A 120 13.78 20.40 1.74
CA SER A 120 13.04 20.47 3.01
C SER A 120 12.12 21.69 3.15
N SER A 121 12.34 22.74 2.38
CA SER A 121 11.49 23.94 2.33
C SER A 121 10.27 23.80 1.41
N ASP A 122 10.28 22.81 0.51
CA ASP A 122 9.39 22.82 -0.64
C ASP A 122 8.20 21.89 -0.46
N PHE A 123 8.33 20.89 0.40
CA PHE A 123 7.29 19.88 0.63
C PHE A 123 7.05 19.63 2.11
N GLN A 124 5.77 19.62 2.48
CA GLN A 124 5.36 18.93 3.70
C GLN A 124 5.21 17.44 3.42
N THR A 125 5.93 16.64 4.19
CA THR A 125 5.96 15.19 4.01
C THR A 125 5.36 14.47 5.20
N PHE A 126 4.77 13.30 4.94
CA PHE A 126 4.42 12.35 5.99
C PHE A 126 5.67 11.74 6.64
N SER A 127 6.69 11.41 5.84
CA SER A 127 8.00 10.93 6.29
C SER A 127 9.11 11.59 5.46
N ALA A 128 10.06 12.22 6.12
CA ALA A 128 11.11 13.00 5.43
C ALA A 128 12.26 12.16 4.87
N GLN A 129 12.39 10.92 5.32
CA GLN A 129 13.50 10.04 4.96
C GLN A 129 13.02 9.01 3.95
N ARG A 130 13.96 8.49 3.15
CA ARG A 130 13.69 7.43 2.16
C ARG A 130 12.58 7.75 1.15
N LEU A 131 12.58 8.97 0.64
CA LEU A 131 11.76 9.32 -0.53
C LEU A 131 12.32 8.71 -1.80
N PHE A 132 11.45 8.41 -2.76
CA PHE A 132 11.80 7.80 -4.04
C PHE A 132 11.67 8.81 -5.17
N THR A 133 12.64 8.81 -6.07
CA THR A 133 12.50 9.51 -7.34
C THR A 133 13.07 8.64 -8.46
N ALA A 134 12.39 8.64 -9.59
CA ALA A 134 13.05 8.31 -10.84
C ALA A 134 14.01 9.47 -11.19
N VAL A 135 15.14 9.14 -11.81
CA VAL A 135 16.12 10.06 -12.38
C VAL A 135 16.43 9.65 -13.80
#